data_AF-A0A8C0MMQ6-F1
#
_entry.id   AF-A0A8C0MMQ6-F1
#
_cell.length_a   1.000
_cell.length_b   1.000
_cell.length_c   1.000
_cell.angle_alpha   90.00
_cell.angle_beta   90.00
_cell.angle_gamma   90.00
#
_symmetry.space_group_name_H-M   'P 1'
#
loop_
_entity.id
_entity.type
_entity.pdbx_description
1 polymer ?
#
loop_
_entity_poly.entity_id
_entity_poly.type
_entity_poly.pdbx_seq_one_letter_code
_entity_poly.pdbx_strand_id
1 'polypeptide(L)'
;MVSLALLRGQRYLRPPLPPRENRGHRWWQLVPVQGIMKVLISLGGIIPEFFYPPGVNRLMIVDWEDPRRPFVFYENWDHVTMYGFFLLSGVVDIASRACQARQTAKLEQAAEALAFCVLALLMAAHLENRGALEIRVHALFVAPAFLVGLVLAIEVWVPDQPALWVLKTWMGLVLSSWMVQLSVLMYAPPSGQPWRAENPEDLAFLPIFFCWHLALGAALLAAVYGLCSLWHHRSSSRREVPGAKYRPCPRGYSNEDLEKLGAEGVLRDEGV
;
A
#
# COMPACT_ATOMS: atom_id res chain seq x y z
N MET A 1 -5.52 -4.15 5.16
CA MET A 1 -5.67 -5.14 4.07
C MET A 1 -4.78 -6.36 4.27
N VAL A 2 -3.47 -6.18 4.52
CA VAL A 2 -2.50 -7.29 4.70
C VAL A 2 -2.97 -8.31 5.73
N SER A 3 -3.38 -7.89 6.93
CA SER A 3 -3.84 -8.82 7.97
C SER A 3 -5.00 -9.71 7.55
N LEU A 4 -5.96 -9.19 6.80
CA LEU A 4 -7.09 -9.97 6.28
C LEU A 4 -6.66 -10.91 5.14
N ALA A 5 -5.71 -10.49 4.29
CA ALA A 5 -5.16 -11.31 3.23
C ALA A 5 -4.41 -12.53 3.79
N LEU A 6 -3.63 -12.32 4.86
CA LEU A 6 -2.94 -13.37 5.60
C LEU A 6 -3.93 -14.37 6.22
N LEU A 7 -4.95 -13.88 6.93
CA LEU A 7 -5.96 -14.72 7.57
C LEU A 7 -6.78 -15.55 6.56
N ARG A 8 -6.92 -15.06 5.33
CA ARG A 8 -7.64 -15.75 4.24
C ARG A 8 -6.74 -16.64 3.38
N GLY A 9 -5.44 -16.71 3.66
CA GLY A 9 -4.47 -17.47 2.84
C GLY A 9 -4.43 -16.99 1.38
N GLN A 10 -4.61 -15.69 1.15
CA GLN A 10 -4.63 -15.15 -0.21
C GLN A 10 -3.25 -15.26 -0.86
N ARG A 11 -3.22 -15.68 -2.13
CA ARG A 11 -2.00 -15.73 -2.94
C ARG A 11 -1.56 -14.36 -3.44
N TYR A 12 -2.52 -13.45 -3.66
CA TYR A 12 -2.28 -12.07 -4.10
C TYR A 12 -2.86 -11.07 -3.09
N LEU A 13 -2.09 -10.03 -2.74
CA LEU A 13 -2.54 -8.96 -1.85
C LEU A 13 -3.71 -8.16 -2.44
N ARG A 14 -3.76 -8.05 -3.78
CA ARG A 14 -4.89 -7.50 -4.53
C ARG A 14 -5.41 -8.56 -5.49
N PRO A 15 -6.64 -9.07 -5.29
CA PRO A 15 -7.23 -9.96 -6.28
C PRO A 15 -7.47 -9.18 -7.59
N PRO A 16 -7.22 -9.80 -8.76
CA PRO A 16 -7.52 -9.19 -10.05
C PRO A 16 -9.02 -8.89 -10.15
N LEU A 17 -9.35 -7.75 -10.77
CA LEU A 17 -10.75 -7.39 -11.02
C LEU A 17 -11.42 -8.40 -11.97
N PRO A 18 -12.72 -8.73 -11.76
CA PRO A 18 -13.45 -9.61 -12.65
C PRO A 18 -13.52 -9.03 -14.08
N PRO A 19 -13.64 -9.87 -15.13
CA PRO A 19 -13.76 -9.42 -16.51
C PRO A 19 -14.97 -8.48 -16.69
N ARG A 20 -14.86 -7.56 -17.65
CA ARG A 20 -15.81 -6.44 -17.88
C ARG A 20 -17.27 -6.91 -18.02
N GLU A 21 -17.48 -8.10 -18.58
CA GLU A 21 -18.79 -8.72 -18.83
C GLU A 21 -19.56 -9.10 -17.55
N ASN A 22 -18.85 -9.44 -16.46
CA ASN A 22 -19.45 -9.84 -15.18
C ASN A 22 -19.50 -8.69 -14.15
N ARG A 23 -19.19 -7.44 -14.56
CA ARG A 23 -19.23 -6.27 -13.68
C ARG A 23 -20.62 -5.64 -13.70
N GLY A 24 -21.48 -6.06 -12.77
CA GLY A 24 -22.72 -5.33 -12.46
C GLY A 24 -22.46 -3.89 -11.98
N HIS A 25 -23.52 -3.15 -11.63
CA HIS A 25 -23.61 -1.74 -11.18
C HIS A 25 -22.77 -1.35 -9.91
N ARG A 26 -21.53 -1.81 -9.77
CA ARG A 26 -20.60 -1.49 -8.67
C ARG A 26 -19.44 -0.61 -9.14
N TRP A 27 -19.78 0.48 -9.82
CA TRP A 27 -18.93 1.64 -10.18
C TRP A 27 -17.96 2.05 -9.06
N TRP A 28 -18.41 2.04 -7.80
CA TRP A 28 -17.61 2.37 -6.61
C TRP A 28 -16.42 1.42 -6.38
N GLN A 29 -16.47 0.17 -6.85
CA GLN A 29 -15.34 -0.76 -6.78
C GLN A 29 -14.28 -0.50 -7.86
N LEU A 30 -14.59 0.34 -8.87
CA LEU A 30 -13.64 0.70 -9.93
C LEU A 30 -12.76 1.89 -9.55
N VAL A 31 -13.13 2.69 -8.54
CA VAL A 31 -12.40 3.90 -8.21
C VAL A 31 -10.99 3.53 -7.70
N PRO A 32 -9.91 3.91 -8.39
CA PRO A 32 -8.53 3.70 -7.96
C PRO A 32 -8.18 4.66 -6.82
N VAL A 33 -8.78 4.47 -5.63
CA VAL A 33 -8.62 5.38 -4.47
C VAL A 33 -7.14 5.64 -4.17
N GLN A 34 -6.27 4.62 -4.23
CA GLN A 34 -4.84 4.81 -4.03
C GLN A 34 -4.21 5.68 -5.13
N GLY A 35 -4.53 5.44 -6.40
CA GLY A 35 -4.01 6.23 -7.51
C GLY A 35 -4.46 7.69 -7.45
N ILE A 36 -5.73 7.93 -7.09
CA ILE A 36 -6.27 9.28 -6.86
C ILE A 36 -5.55 9.95 -5.70
N MET A 37 -5.35 9.24 -4.58
CA MET A 37 -4.64 9.77 -3.42
C MET A 37 -3.20 10.15 -3.77
N LYS A 38 -2.47 9.29 -4.50
CA LYS A 38 -1.12 9.58 -5.00
C LYS A 38 -1.11 10.87 -5.84
N VAL A 39 -2.03 10.99 -6.79
CA VAL A 39 -2.16 12.17 -7.65
C VAL A 39 -2.42 13.45 -6.84
N LEU A 40 -3.40 13.42 -5.94
CA LEU A 40 -3.77 14.58 -5.14
C LEU A 40 -2.64 15.04 -4.21
N ILE A 41 -2.00 14.09 -3.51
CA ILE A 41 -0.88 14.40 -2.61
C ILE A 41 0.30 14.96 -3.41
N SER A 42 0.67 14.33 -4.53
CA SER A 42 1.78 14.80 -5.36
C SER A 42 1.53 16.18 -5.95
N LEU A 43 0.32 16.46 -6.46
CA LEU A 43 -0.04 17.80 -6.93
C LEU A 43 -0.02 18.83 -5.79
N GLY A 44 -0.51 18.42 -4.61
CA GLY A 44 -0.43 19.22 -3.39
C GLY A 44 0.99 19.49 -2.92
N GLY A 45 1.99 18.69 -3.31
CA GLY A 45 3.41 18.96 -3.08
C GLY A 45 4.04 19.84 -4.16
N ILE A 46 3.75 19.56 -5.44
CA ILE A 46 4.32 20.28 -6.59
C ILE A 46 3.88 21.75 -6.62
N ILE A 47 2.59 22.02 -6.39
CA ILE A 47 2.05 23.37 -6.53
C ILE A 47 2.69 24.33 -5.50
N PRO A 48 2.74 24.02 -4.19
CA PRO A 48 3.44 24.87 -3.22
C PRO A 48 4.93 25.02 -3.52
N GLU A 49 5.60 23.98 -4.00
CA GLU A 49 7.04 24.04 -4.29
C GLU A 49 7.39 25.08 -5.35
N PHE A 50 6.48 25.31 -6.31
CA PHE A 50 6.66 26.33 -7.35
C PHE A 50 6.14 27.72 -6.99
N PHE A 51 5.06 27.80 -6.21
CA PHE A 51 4.26 29.02 -6.05
C PHE A 51 4.12 29.54 -4.61
N TYR A 52 4.71 28.88 -3.62
CA TYR A 52 4.70 29.33 -2.22
C TYR A 52 6.06 29.93 -1.80
N PRO A 53 6.07 31.11 -1.14
CA PRO A 53 4.93 31.97 -0.80
C PRO A 53 4.30 32.62 -2.05
N PRO A 54 3.01 33.02 -1.99
CA PRO A 54 2.29 33.58 -3.14
C PRO A 54 3.03 34.77 -3.78
N GLY A 55 3.19 34.74 -5.11
CA GLY A 55 3.89 35.75 -5.88
C GLY A 55 5.32 35.37 -6.29
N VAL A 56 5.85 34.26 -5.78
CA VAL A 56 7.11 33.68 -6.24
C VAL A 56 6.83 32.70 -7.38
N ASN A 57 7.71 32.66 -8.38
CA ASN A 57 7.69 31.66 -9.45
C ASN A 57 9.04 30.96 -9.53
N ARG A 58 9.10 29.70 -9.09
CA ARG A 58 10.33 28.87 -9.10
C ARG A 58 10.38 27.88 -10.28
N LEU A 59 9.62 28.12 -11.35
CA LEU A 59 9.64 27.31 -12.58
C LEU A 59 10.92 27.47 -13.41
N MET A 60 11.78 28.43 -13.06
CA MET A 60 13.03 28.66 -13.75
C MET A 60 14.05 27.59 -13.35
N ILE A 61 14.66 26.93 -14.34
CA ILE A 61 15.72 25.92 -14.12
C ILE A 61 17.10 26.54 -14.29
N VAL A 62 17.25 27.40 -15.30
CA VAL A 62 18.52 28.04 -15.66
C VAL A 62 18.33 29.54 -15.61
N ASP A 63 19.29 30.23 -15.01
CA ASP A 63 19.36 31.68 -15.10
C ASP A 63 19.89 32.14 -16.45
N TRP A 64 18.99 32.54 -17.33
CA TRP A 64 19.33 33.02 -18.67
C TRP A 64 19.86 34.47 -18.67
N GLU A 65 19.67 35.22 -17.58
CA GLU A 65 20.13 36.60 -17.44
C GLU A 65 21.60 36.66 -16.99
N ASP A 66 22.03 35.69 -16.18
CA ASP A 66 23.44 35.52 -15.81
C ASP A 66 24.26 34.92 -16.98
N PRO A 67 25.37 35.57 -17.40
CA PRO A 67 26.28 35.01 -18.41
C PRO A 67 26.79 33.60 -18.11
N ARG A 68 26.88 33.21 -16.83
CA ARG A 68 27.33 31.89 -16.37
C ARG A 68 26.26 30.80 -16.49
N ARG A 69 24.99 31.18 -16.69
CA ARG A 69 23.85 30.27 -16.81
C ARG A 69 23.77 29.21 -15.70
N PRO A 70 23.83 29.61 -14.42
CA PRO A 70 23.74 28.66 -13.32
C PRO A 70 22.36 27.99 -13.27
N PHE A 71 22.33 26.78 -12.73
CA PHE A 71 21.08 26.13 -12.34
C PHE A 71 20.55 26.77 -11.06
N VAL A 72 19.31 27.23 -11.09
CA VAL A 72 18.63 27.89 -9.96
C VAL A 72 17.51 27.01 -9.43
N PHE A 73 17.13 27.22 -8.16
CA PHE A 73 16.04 26.48 -7.50
C PHE A 73 16.19 24.96 -7.55
N TYR A 74 17.42 24.44 -7.57
CA TYR A 74 17.67 22.99 -7.70
C TYR A 74 17.00 22.18 -6.58
N GLU A 75 16.90 22.73 -5.36
CA GLU A 75 16.18 22.09 -4.24
C GLU A 75 14.68 21.92 -4.52
N ASN A 76 14.05 22.95 -5.11
CA ASN A 76 12.65 22.89 -5.51
C ASN A 76 12.45 21.85 -6.62
N TRP A 77 13.35 21.82 -7.60
CA TRP A 77 13.31 20.85 -8.68
C TRP A 77 13.55 19.41 -8.21
N ASP A 78 14.35 19.22 -7.17
CA ASP A 78 14.54 17.94 -6.49
C ASP A 78 13.21 17.41 -5.92
N HIS A 79 12.51 18.23 -5.13
CA HIS A 79 11.20 17.90 -4.57
C HIS A 79 10.13 17.71 -5.66
N VAL A 80 10.08 18.59 -6.67
CA VAL A 80 9.13 18.45 -7.79
C VAL A 80 9.36 17.15 -8.55
N THR A 81 10.61 16.78 -8.79
CA THR A 81 10.95 15.52 -9.47
C THR A 81 10.49 14.33 -8.63
N MET A 82 10.79 14.33 -7.33
CA MET A 82 10.29 13.31 -6.39
C MET A 82 8.76 13.17 -6.47
N TYR A 83 8.01 14.27 -6.27
CA TYR A 83 6.55 14.24 -6.33
C TYR A 83 6.03 13.83 -7.71
N GLY A 84 6.73 14.21 -8.78
CA GLY A 84 6.40 13.89 -10.17
C GLY A 84 6.43 12.38 -10.45
N PHE A 85 7.38 11.64 -9.90
CA PHE A 85 7.39 10.17 -10.02
C PHE A 85 6.27 9.50 -9.21
N PHE A 86 5.92 10.02 -8.04
CA PHE A 86 4.74 9.55 -7.31
C PHE A 86 3.42 9.90 -8.02
N LEU A 87 3.35 11.06 -8.69
CA LEU A 87 2.23 11.46 -9.54
C LEU A 87 2.08 10.48 -10.71
N LEU A 88 3.19 10.18 -11.40
CA LEU A 88 3.22 9.20 -12.48
C LEU A 88 2.76 7.82 -12.01
N SER A 89 3.23 7.36 -10.84
CA SER A 89 2.75 6.10 -10.24
C SER A 89 1.23 6.12 -10.00
N GLY A 90 0.69 7.24 -9.52
CA GLY A 90 -0.76 7.40 -9.34
C GLY A 90 -1.54 7.39 -10.66
N VAL A 91 -1.02 8.03 -11.70
CA VAL A 91 -1.59 7.98 -13.06
C VAL A 91 -1.57 6.57 -13.62
N VAL A 92 -0.46 5.82 -13.44
CA VAL A 92 -0.36 4.42 -13.85
C VAL A 92 -1.38 3.55 -13.12
N ASP A 93 -1.57 3.76 -11.81
CA ASP A 93 -2.60 3.06 -11.02
C ASP A 93 -4.02 3.31 -11.57
N ILE A 94 -4.31 4.55 -11.97
CA ILE A 94 -5.61 4.93 -12.56
C ILE A 94 -5.77 4.32 -13.95
N ALA A 95 -4.77 4.50 -14.83
CA ALA A 95 -4.80 4.03 -16.21
C ALA A 95 -4.87 2.51 -16.30
N SER A 96 -4.10 1.78 -15.48
CA SER A 96 -4.13 0.32 -15.39
C SER A 96 -5.55 -0.20 -15.10
N ARG A 97 -6.30 0.47 -14.22
CA ARG A 97 -7.69 0.11 -13.90
C ARG A 97 -8.69 0.59 -14.94
N ALA A 98 -8.48 1.77 -15.53
CA ALA A 98 -9.33 2.35 -16.56
C ALA A 98 -9.25 1.60 -17.90
N CYS A 99 -8.09 1.03 -18.23
CA CYS A 99 -7.88 0.27 -19.47
C CYS A 99 -8.51 -1.14 -19.46
N GLN A 100 -9.12 -1.57 -18.33
CA GLN A 100 -10.08 -2.67 -18.09
C GLN A 100 -9.85 -4.09 -18.66
N ALA A 101 -9.07 -4.28 -19.73
CA ALA A 101 -8.86 -5.56 -20.41
C ALA A 101 -7.84 -6.45 -19.70
N ARG A 102 -6.87 -5.86 -19.01
CA ARG A 102 -5.87 -6.59 -18.22
C ARG A 102 -5.27 -5.63 -17.20
N GLN A 103 -5.78 -5.65 -15.96
CA GLN A 103 -5.10 -4.92 -14.88
C GLN A 103 -3.65 -5.40 -14.84
N THR A 104 -2.70 -4.50 -15.04
CA THR A 104 -1.27 -4.83 -15.05
C THR A 104 -0.71 -4.55 -13.66
N ALA A 105 -1.05 -5.41 -12.69
CA ALA A 105 -0.55 -5.29 -11.31
C ALA A 105 0.99 -5.14 -11.26
N LYS A 106 1.70 -5.80 -12.19
CA LYS A 106 3.16 -5.67 -12.35
C LYS A 106 3.60 -4.26 -12.77
N LEU A 107 2.83 -3.58 -13.64
CA LEU A 107 3.13 -2.22 -14.06
C LEU A 107 2.86 -1.22 -12.92
N GLU A 108 1.76 -1.39 -12.20
CA GLU A 108 1.46 -0.61 -10.99
C GLU A 108 2.62 -0.73 -9.97
N GLN A 109 3.04 -1.96 -9.68
CA GLN A 109 4.16 -2.24 -8.78
C GLN A 109 5.50 -1.69 -9.30
N ALA A 110 5.79 -1.83 -10.58
CA ALA A 110 7.03 -1.33 -11.18
C ALA A 110 7.09 0.21 -11.17
N ALA A 111 5.99 0.89 -11.45
CA ALA A 111 5.90 2.34 -11.39
C ALA A 111 6.06 2.85 -9.94
N GLU A 112 5.46 2.16 -8.97
CA GLU A 112 5.63 2.48 -7.55
C GLU A 112 7.08 2.21 -7.08
N ALA A 113 7.69 1.09 -7.49
CA ALA A 113 9.10 0.79 -7.20
C ALA A 113 10.03 1.87 -7.76
N LEU A 114 9.80 2.30 -9.00
CA LEU A 114 10.57 3.37 -9.64
C LEU A 114 10.47 4.68 -8.85
N ALA A 115 9.28 5.05 -8.37
CA ALA A 115 9.10 6.25 -7.55
C ALA A 115 9.91 6.19 -6.26
N PHE A 116 9.94 5.04 -5.57
CA PHE A 116 10.78 4.85 -4.38
C PHE A 116 12.28 4.83 -4.68
N CYS A 117 12.69 4.26 -5.81
CA CYS A 117 14.09 4.30 -6.25
C CYS A 117 14.55 5.73 -6.54
N VAL A 118 13.74 6.51 -7.24
CA VAL A 118 14.02 7.93 -7.51
C VAL A 118 14.05 8.72 -6.20
N LEU A 119 13.09 8.50 -5.29
CA LEU A 119 13.11 9.10 -3.96
C LEU A 119 14.42 8.83 -3.21
N ALA A 120 14.86 7.57 -3.18
CA ALA A 120 16.11 7.21 -2.50
C ALA A 120 17.33 7.84 -3.17
N LEU A 121 17.38 7.87 -4.51
CA LEU A 121 18.47 8.48 -5.27
C LEU A 121 18.57 9.98 -5.03
N LEU A 122 17.45 10.70 -5.19
CA LEU A 122 17.38 12.15 -4.99
C LEU A 122 17.74 12.50 -3.55
N MET A 123 17.20 11.78 -2.58
CA MET A 123 17.49 12.02 -1.18
C MET A 123 18.95 11.72 -0.81
N ALA A 124 19.59 10.72 -1.44
CA ALA A 124 21.01 10.47 -1.25
C ALA A 124 21.88 11.61 -1.81
N ALA A 125 21.54 12.10 -3.01
CA ALA A 125 22.23 13.24 -3.62
C ALA A 125 22.00 14.54 -2.82
N HIS A 126 20.83 14.68 -2.19
CA HIS A 126 20.48 15.82 -1.34
C HIS A 126 21.40 15.97 -0.12
N LEU A 127 22.11 14.93 0.30
CA LEU A 127 22.97 14.95 1.49
C LEU A 127 24.27 15.75 1.29
N GLU A 128 24.75 15.92 0.05
CA GLU A 128 26.14 16.31 -0.25
C GLU A 128 26.53 17.74 0.18
N ASN A 129 25.60 18.56 0.68
CA ASN A 129 25.92 19.92 1.12
C ASN A 129 25.06 20.39 2.31
N ARG A 130 24.62 19.47 3.16
CA ARG A 130 23.66 19.72 4.25
C ARG A 130 24.29 19.73 5.63
N GLY A 131 23.59 20.34 6.60
CA GLY A 131 24.04 20.34 7.99
C GLY A 131 24.02 18.93 8.61
N ALA A 132 24.78 18.70 9.68
CA ALA A 132 24.89 17.36 10.31
C ALA A 132 23.53 16.80 10.78
N LEU A 133 22.62 17.67 11.24
CA LEU A 133 21.24 17.31 11.58
C LEU A 133 20.47 16.80 10.36
N GLU A 134 20.42 17.60 9.31
CA GLU A 134 19.75 17.30 8.04
C GLU A 134 20.30 16.00 7.43
N ILE A 135 21.61 15.81 7.43
CA ILE A 135 22.22 14.58 6.93
C ILE A 135 21.69 13.36 7.69
N ARG A 136 21.68 13.39 9.03
CA ARG A 136 21.24 12.24 9.83
C ARG A 136 19.77 11.92 9.61
N VAL A 137 18.91 12.93 9.59
CA VAL A 137 17.47 12.69 9.49
C VAL A 137 17.06 12.21 8.11
N HIS A 138 17.69 12.72 7.06
CA HIS A 138 17.49 12.24 5.69
C HIS A 138 18.11 10.86 5.47
N ALA A 139 19.29 10.56 6.03
CA ALA A 139 19.86 9.21 5.97
C ALA A 139 18.94 8.15 6.60
N LEU A 140 18.32 8.47 7.75
CA LEU A 140 17.32 7.62 8.40
C LEU A 140 16.03 7.48 7.57
N PHE A 141 15.74 8.42 6.67
CA PHE A 141 14.62 8.35 5.73
C PHE A 141 14.94 7.52 4.48
N VAL A 142 16.17 7.63 3.95
CA VAL A 142 16.63 6.88 2.76
C VAL A 142 16.53 5.37 2.99
N ALA A 143 16.94 4.88 4.16
CA ALA A 143 16.97 3.44 4.44
C ALA A 143 15.59 2.74 4.28
N PRO A 144 14.51 3.19 4.94
CA PRO A 144 13.19 2.60 4.74
C PRO A 144 12.63 2.85 3.33
N ALA A 145 12.91 4.01 2.70
CA ALA A 145 12.47 4.29 1.33
C ALA A 145 13.08 3.30 0.32
N PHE A 146 14.39 3.09 0.42
CA PHE A 146 15.11 2.11 -0.38
C PHE A 146 14.58 0.69 -0.16
N LEU A 147 14.33 0.31 1.10
CA LEU A 147 13.81 -1.03 1.41
C LEU A 147 12.39 -1.23 0.86
N VAL A 148 11.52 -0.21 0.91
CA VAL A 148 10.20 -0.27 0.25
C VAL A 148 10.34 -0.44 -1.26
N GLY A 149 11.20 0.36 -1.90
CA GLY A 149 11.48 0.25 -3.34
C GLY A 149 12.02 -1.13 -3.73
N LEU A 150 12.95 -1.67 -2.95
CA LEU A 150 13.51 -3.01 -3.14
C LEU A 150 12.44 -4.09 -3.01
N VAL A 151 11.59 -4.03 -1.98
CA VAL A 151 10.50 -5.00 -1.79
C VAL A 151 9.51 -4.94 -2.94
N LEU A 152 9.13 -3.74 -3.40
CA LEU A 152 8.25 -3.56 -4.56
C LEU A 152 8.89 -4.14 -5.84
N ALA A 153 10.18 -3.91 -6.05
CA ALA A 153 10.91 -4.48 -7.19
C ALA A 153 10.93 -6.02 -7.14
N ILE A 154 11.15 -6.61 -5.97
CA ILE A 154 11.10 -8.07 -5.79
C ILE A 154 9.69 -8.60 -6.05
N GLU A 155 8.64 -7.92 -5.57
CA GLU A 155 7.24 -8.32 -5.77
C GLU A 155 6.82 -8.37 -7.25
N VAL A 156 7.45 -7.57 -8.14
CA VAL A 156 7.19 -7.63 -9.59
C VAL A 156 7.50 -9.02 -10.16
N TRP A 157 8.55 -9.66 -9.63
CA TRP A 157 9.01 -10.99 -10.04
C TRP A 157 8.37 -12.11 -9.20
N VAL A 158 8.23 -11.88 -7.89
CA VAL A 158 7.77 -12.86 -6.91
C VAL A 158 6.63 -12.29 -6.04
N PRO A 159 5.39 -12.17 -6.59
CA PRO A 159 4.29 -11.50 -5.92
C PRO A 159 3.66 -12.28 -4.74
N ASP A 160 3.87 -13.59 -4.67
CA ASP A 160 3.16 -14.52 -3.77
C ASP A 160 3.83 -14.69 -2.40
N GLN A 161 4.52 -13.66 -1.89
CA GLN A 161 5.30 -13.74 -0.66
C GLN A 161 4.70 -12.87 0.45
N PRO A 162 3.99 -13.45 1.43
CA PRO A 162 3.32 -12.69 2.49
C PRO A 162 4.30 -11.91 3.38
N ALA A 163 5.53 -12.42 3.56
CA ALA A 163 6.58 -11.73 4.31
C ALA A 163 6.95 -10.38 3.67
N LEU A 164 6.99 -10.31 2.33
CA LEU A 164 7.24 -9.06 1.62
C LEU A 164 6.12 -8.04 1.84
N TRP A 165 4.87 -8.48 1.87
CA TRP A 165 3.74 -7.58 2.13
C TRP A 165 3.79 -6.98 3.53
N VAL A 166 4.16 -7.79 4.53
CA VAL A 166 4.33 -7.33 5.92
C VAL A 166 5.49 -6.34 6.01
N LEU A 167 6.65 -6.69 5.43
CA LEU A 167 7.84 -5.84 5.46
C LEU A 167 7.58 -4.50 4.76
N LYS A 168 6.99 -4.51 3.56
CA LYS A 168 6.59 -3.30 2.83
C LYS A 168 5.67 -2.41 3.66
N THR A 169 4.66 -3.01 4.29
CA THR A 169 3.69 -2.25 5.09
C THR A 169 4.36 -1.67 6.34
N TRP A 170 5.24 -2.43 6.99
CA TRP A 170 5.98 -1.96 8.16
C TRP A 170 6.90 -0.80 7.80
N MET A 171 7.72 -0.95 6.77
CA MET A 171 8.62 0.10 6.31
C MET A 171 7.87 1.32 5.79
N GLY A 172 6.73 1.14 5.12
CA GLY A 172 5.85 2.24 4.71
C GLY A 172 5.28 3.04 5.90
N LEU A 173 4.91 2.36 6.99
CA LEU A 173 4.47 3.02 8.24
C LEU A 173 5.61 3.81 8.90
N VAL A 174 6.80 3.20 8.97
CA VAL A 174 8.00 3.84 9.53
C VAL A 174 8.37 5.06 8.69
N LEU A 175 8.43 4.93 7.37
CA LEU A 175 8.73 6.02 6.45
C LEU A 175 7.74 7.18 6.59
N SER A 176 6.44 6.87 6.64
CA SER A 176 5.39 7.90 6.75
C SER A 176 5.43 8.61 8.10
N SER A 177 5.59 7.87 9.20
CA SER A 177 5.66 8.47 10.53
C SER A 177 6.95 9.25 10.75
N TRP A 178 8.07 8.80 10.18
CA TRP A 178 9.34 9.53 10.18
C TRP A 178 9.26 10.81 9.35
N MET A 179 8.57 10.79 8.20
CA MET A 179 8.31 12.00 7.41
C MET A 179 7.59 13.08 8.23
N VAL A 180 6.58 12.69 9.02
CA VAL A 180 5.87 13.65 9.90
C VAL A 180 6.82 14.19 10.97
N GLN A 181 7.63 13.32 11.58
CA GLN A 181 8.63 13.72 12.58
C GLN A 181 9.67 14.69 11.98
N LEU A 182 10.14 14.43 10.75
CA LEU A 182 11.03 15.29 9.97
C LEU A 182 10.42 16.68 9.78
N SER A 183 9.16 16.77 9.33
CA SER A 183 8.47 18.04 9.14
C SER A 183 8.35 18.84 10.44
N VAL A 184 8.04 18.17 11.54
CA VAL A 184 7.99 18.79 12.88
C VAL A 184 9.36 19.29 13.29
N LEU A 185 10.40 18.48 13.11
CA LEU A 185 11.77 18.82 13.49
C LEU A 185 12.33 20.02 12.71
N MET A 186 12.05 20.07 11.41
CA MET A 186 12.61 21.08 10.50
C MET A 186 11.84 22.40 10.52
N TYR A 187 10.51 22.36 10.62
CA TYR A 187 9.67 23.55 10.41
C TYR A 187 8.93 24.03 11.66
N ALA A 188 8.63 23.15 12.62
CA ALA A 188 7.78 23.50 13.76
C ALA A 188 8.13 22.67 15.02
N PRO A 189 9.33 22.84 15.59
CA PRO A 189 9.71 22.12 16.80
C PRO A 189 8.71 22.46 17.92
N PRO A 190 8.16 21.47 18.66
CA PRO A 190 7.14 21.71 19.70
C PRO A 190 7.64 22.63 20.83
N SER A 191 8.96 22.70 21.02
CA SER A 191 9.62 23.58 21.98
C SER A 191 9.74 25.04 21.50
N GLY A 192 9.43 25.33 20.23
CA GLY A 192 9.68 26.63 19.59
C GLY A 192 11.16 26.96 19.38
N GLN A 193 12.07 26.07 19.78
CA GLN A 193 13.53 26.24 19.63
C GLN A 193 14.04 25.30 18.54
N PRO A 194 14.79 25.80 17.53
CA PRO A 194 15.35 24.95 16.49
C PRO A 194 16.38 23.98 17.10
N TRP A 195 16.39 22.75 16.60
CA TRP A 195 17.38 21.76 17.01
C TRP A 195 18.77 22.18 16.55
N ARG A 196 19.75 22.12 17.45
CA ARG A 196 21.10 22.60 17.17
C ARG A 196 21.89 21.50 16.46
N ALA A 197 22.21 21.72 15.18
CA ALA A 197 22.97 20.77 14.37
C ALA A 197 24.39 20.48 14.88
N GLU A 198 24.90 21.29 15.81
CA GLU A 198 26.23 21.14 16.40
C GLU A 198 26.22 20.48 17.79
N ASN A 199 25.05 20.25 18.38
CA ASN A 199 24.98 19.58 19.68
C ASN A 199 25.04 18.05 19.50
N PRO A 200 26.12 17.37 19.93
CA PRO A 200 26.26 15.93 19.74
C PRO A 200 25.17 15.13 20.48
N GLU A 201 24.63 15.66 21.58
CA GLU A 201 23.57 15.03 22.36
C GLU A 201 22.26 14.98 21.56
N ASP A 202 21.85 16.11 20.98
CA ASP A 202 20.65 16.20 20.14
C ASP A 202 20.75 15.23 18.96
N LEU A 203 21.91 15.20 18.28
CA LEU A 203 22.15 14.29 17.16
C LEU A 203 22.11 12.79 17.55
N ALA A 204 22.39 12.45 18.82
CA ALA A 204 22.33 11.08 19.32
C ALA A 204 20.89 10.61 19.59
N PHE A 205 19.96 11.52 19.86
CA PHE A 205 18.54 11.18 20.07
C PHE A 205 17.79 10.83 18.78
N LEU A 206 18.25 11.32 17.61
CA LEU A 206 17.62 11.03 16.32
C LEU A 206 17.48 9.53 16.02
N PRO A 207 18.56 8.71 16.06
CA PRO A 207 18.41 7.27 15.85
C PRO A 207 17.58 6.61 16.95
N ILE A 208 17.58 7.13 18.18
CA ILE A 208 16.75 6.62 19.28
C ILE A 208 15.26 6.80 18.94
N PHE A 209 14.85 7.99 18.51
CA PHE A 209 13.48 8.24 18.06
C PHE A 209 13.11 7.36 16.87
N PHE A 210 14.01 7.23 15.89
CA PHE A 210 13.78 6.36 14.75
C PHE A 210 13.56 4.89 15.17
N CYS A 211 14.30 4.38 16.14
CA CYS A 211 14.08 3.05 16.72
C CYS A 211 12.70 2.93 17.38
N TRP A 212 12.19 3.98 18.04
CA TRP A 212 10.82 3.99 18.53
C TRP A 212 9.78 3.97 17.41
N HIS A 213 10.02 4.62 16.27
CA HIS A 213 9.17 4.51 15.09
C HIS A 213 9.15 3.06 14.54
N LEU A 214 10.29 2.37 14.50
CA LEU A 214 10.37 0.96 14.12
C LEU A 214 9.52 0.09 15.06
N ALA A 215 9.71 0.24 16.37
CA ALA A 215 8.97 -0.51 17.39
C ALA A 215 7.45 -0.24 17.32
N LEU A 216 7.06 1.03 17.21
CA LEU A 216 5.66 1.43 17.11
C LEU A 216 5.00 0.89 15.83
N GLY A 217 5.69 0.95 14.70
CA GLY A 217 5.21 0.38 13.44
C GLY A 217 4.94 -1.13 13.54
N ALA A 218 5.84 -1.87 14.20
CA ALA A 218 5.68 -3.31 14.42
C ALA A 218 4.53 -3.61 15.39
N ALA A 219 4.42 -2.86 16.50
CA ALA A 219 3.35 -3.00 17.47
C ALA A 219 1.97 -2.72 16.86
N LEU A 220 1.85 -1.68 16.03
CA LEU A 220 0.62 -1.36 15.30
C LEU A 220 0.21 -2.48 14.34
N LEU A 221 1.16 -3.04 13.59
CA LEU A 221 0.88 -4.18 12.70
C LEU A 221 0.40 -5.41 13.48
N ALA A 222 1.07 -5.74 14.59
CA ALA A 222 0.69 -6.84 15.45
C ALA A 222 -0.71 -6.64 16.06
N ALA A 223 -1.01 -5.43 16.53
CA ALA A 223 -2.32 -5.08 17.07
C ALA A 223 -3.43 -5.21 16.01
N VAL A 224 -3.22 -4.65 14.80
CA VAL A 224 -4.19 -4.75 13.71
C VAL A 224 -4.39 -6.20 13.28
N TYR A 225 -3.32 -6.99 13.21
CA TYR A 225 -3.40 -8.42 12.92
C TYR A 225 -4.19 -9.18 13.99
N GLY A 226 -3.88 -8.95 15.27
CA GLY A 226 -4.60 -9.55 16.40
C GLY A 226 -6.09 -9.22 16.38
N LEU A 227 -6.44 -7.94 16.19
CA LEU A 227 -7.83 -7.50 16.06
C LEU A 227 -8.55 -8.16 14.88
N CYS A 228 -7.90 -8.23 13.72
CA CYS A 228 -8.45 -8.89 12.54
C CYS A 228 -8.66 -10.40 12.78
N SER A 229 -7.73 -11.06 13.46
CA SER A 229 -7.80 -12.49 13.79
C SER A 229 -8.96 -12.78 14.75
N LEU A 230 -9.07 -11.99 15.82
CA LEU A 230 -10.18 -12.08 16.78
C LEU A 230 -11.53 -11.87 16.10
N TRP A 231 -11.62 -10.86 15.23
CA TRP A 231 -12.83 -10.60 14.46
C TRP A 231 -13.17 -11.75 13.52
N HIS A 232 -12.19 -12.28 12.80
CA HIS A 232 -12.37 -13.40 11.87
C HIS A 232 -12.85 -14.65 12.61
N HIS A 233 -12.24 -15.00 13.73
CA HIS A 233 -12.63 -16.16 14.55
C HIS A 233 -14.04 -16.00 15.13
N ARG A 234 -14.38 -14.82 15.66
CA ARG A 234 -15.74 -14.53 16.16
C ARG A 234 -16.80 -14.57 15.06
N SER A 235 -16.47 -14.10 13.86
CA SER A 235 -17.38 -14.12 12.72
C SER A 235 -17.60 -15.53 12.18
N SER A 236 -16.53 -16.36 12.13
CA SER A 236 -16.61 -17.78 11.74
C SER A 236 -17.42 -18.58 12.74
N SER A 237 -17.13 -18.42 14.04
CA SER A 237 -17.88 -19.08 15.12
C SER A 237 -19.35 -18.64 15.19
N ARG A 238 -19.70 -17.43 14.74
CA ARG A 238 -21.12 -17.02 14.62
C ARG A 238 -21.80 -17.63 13.39
N ARG A 239 -21.03 -18.05 12.39
CA ARG A 239 -21.52 -18.70 11.16
C ARG A 239 -21.66 -20.22 11.35
N GLU A 240 -20.82 -20.81 12.19
CA GLU A 240 -20.84 -22.21 12.60
C GLU A 240 -21.62 -22.36 13.93
N VAL A 241 -22.92 -22.72 13.86
CA VAL A 241 -23.83 -23.31 14.89
C VAL A 241 -25.17 -22.55 15.07
N PRO A 242 -26.37 -23.19 15.00
CA PRO A 242 -26.75 -24.44 14.31
C PRO A 242 -28.06 -24.32 13.49
N GLY A 243 -27.98 -24.45 12.17
CA GLY A 243 -29.15 -24.48 11.27
C GLY A 243 -29.16 -25.63 10.26
N ALA A 244 -28.30 -26.63 10.43
CA ALA A 244 -28.29 -27.83 9.58
C ALA A 244 -28.25 -29.07 10.47
N LYS A 245 -29.43 -29.43 11.01
CA LYS A 245 -29.70 -30.83 11.37
C LYS A 245 -29.58 -31.60 10.05
N TYR A 246 -28.46 -32.26 9.82
CA TYR A 246 -28.43 -33.37 8.89
C TYR A 246 -29.37 -34.43 9.48
N ARG A 247 -30.61 -34.51 8.96
CA ARG A 247 -31.40 -35.72 9.11
C ARG A 247 -30.67 -36.79 8.29
N PRO A 248 -30.26 -37.92 8.87
CA PRO A 248 -29.99 -39.10 8.06
C PRO A 248 -31.26 -39.37 7.23
N CYS A 249 -31.13 -39.56 5.92
CA CYS A 249 -32.23 -40.10 5.12
C CYS A 249 -32.70 -41.40 5.81
N PRO A 250 -33.99 -41.58 6.08
CA PRO A 250 -34.50 -42.88 6.49
C PRO A 250 -34.17 -43.87 5.37
N ARG A 251 -33.21 -44.77 5.61
CA ARG A 251 -33.14 -46.02 4.85
C ARG A 251 -34.30 -46.87 5.34
N GLY A 252 -35.39 -46.83 4.59
CA GLY A 252 -36.56 -47.63 4.87
C GLY A 252 -37.49 -47.60 3.68
N TYR A 253 -37.08 -48.23 2.58
CA TYR A 253 -38.07 -48.97 1.82
C TYR A 253 -38.36 -50.21 2.65
N SER A 254 -39.57 -50.31 3.18
CA SER A 254 -40.08 -51.56 3.71
C SER A 254 -40.10 -52.56 2.54
N ASN A 255 -39.68 -53.80 2.79
CA ASN A 255 -39.74 -54.88 1.80
C ASN A 255 -41.16 -55.05 1.23
N GLU A 256 -42.18 -54.63 1.97
CA GLU A 256 -43.60 -54.67 1.58
C GLU A 256 -43.94 -53.72 0.42
N ASP A 257 -43.25 -52.58 0.30
CA ASP A 257 -43.46 -51.64 -0.81
C ASP A 257 -42.80 -52.14 -2.11
N LEU A 258 -41.74 -52.93 -1.98
CA LEU A 258 -41.03 -53.55 -3.11
C LEU A 258 -41.78 -54.77 -3.66
N GLU A 259 -42.43 -55.56 -2.79
CA GLU A 259 -43.30 -56.67 -3.22
C GLU A 259 -44.58 -56.18 -3.90
N LYS A 260 -45.15 -55.04 -3.47
CA LYS A 260 -46.33 -54.44 -4.14
C LYS A 260 -46.04 -54.00 -5.58
N LEU A 261 -44.88 -53.40 -5.82
CA LEU A 261 -44.44 -52.99 -7.16
C LEU A 261 -44.10 -54.20 -8.05
N GLY A 262 -43.61 -55.30 -7.47
CA GLY A 262 -43.41 -56.57 -8.17
C GLY A 262 -44.72 -57.25 -8.57
N ALA A 263 -45.72 -57.23 -7.69
CA ALA A 263 -47.03 -57.83 -7.96
C ALA A 263 -47.87 -57.05 -8.99
N GLU A 264 -47.79 -55.71 -8.99
CA GLU A 264 -48.43 -54.88 -10.04
C GLU A 264 -47.77 -55.01 -11.41
N GLY A 265 -46.48 -55.36 -11.47
CA GLY A 265 -45.77 -55.62 -12.72
C GLY A 265 -46.18 -56.94 -13.38
N VAL A 266 -46.45 -57.98 -12.58
CA VAL A 266 -46.81 -59.33 -13.08
C VAL A 266 -48.27 -59.40 -13.55
N LEU A 267 -49.20 -58.67 -12.92
CA LEU A 267 -50.61 -58.63 -13.33
C LEU A 267 -50.86 -57.88 -14.65
N ARG A 268 -49.86 -57.16 -15.17
CA ARG A 268 -49.98 -56.38 -16.41
C ARG A 268 -49.42 -57.09 -17.64
N ASP A 269 -48.77 -58.25 -17.45
CA ASP A 269 -48.13 -59.04 -18.53
C ASP A 269 -48.86 -60.37 -18.82
N GLU A 270 -49.91 -60.73 -18.05
CA GLU A 270 -50.82 -61.86 -18.32
C GLU A 270 -52.24 -61.43 -18.73
N GLY A 271 -52.38 -60.26 -19.34
CA GLY A 271 -53.63 -59.77 -19.93
C GLY A 271 -53.50 -59.60 -21.43
N VAL A 272 -53.95 -60.63 -22.17
CA VAL A 272 -54.17 -60.72 -23.63
C VAL A 272 -54.71 -59.44 -24.26
#